data_AF-A0A162UGE2-F1
#
_entry.id   AF-A0A162UGE2-F1
#
_cell.length_a   1.000
_cell.length_b   1.000
_cell.length_c   1.000
_cell.angle_alpha   90.00
_cell.angle_beta   90.00
_cell.angle_gamma   90.00
#
_symmetry.space_group_name_H-M   'P 1'
#
loop_
_entity.id
_entity.type
_entity.pdbx_description
1 polymer ?
#
loop_
_entity_poly.entity_id
_entity_poly.type
_entity_poly.pdbx_seq_one_letter_code
_entity_poly.pdbx_strand_id
1 'polypeptide(L)'
;MKKKHCTFLPTASMGSRPAQIDERLTHRIIYAFLNEEFITTTQSERQLCGEGFAVKAPAIRTLLKASGFTCTLEPPPKQRLEFARNYINFTVDDWKCVVFSDECKGKTFPVRAGGHVMVWGCFSPRGHGELVKVNETMTSPKHVDVLEPTSSMKELWTRFRNEWDSIPEEMGQNLIASMQSRMHKCILKKGYLIAEK
;
A
#
# COMPACT_ATOMS: atom_id res chain seq x y z
N MET A 1 9.69 3.77 13.55
CA MET A 1 10.51 2.70 14.16
C MET A 1 10.29 2.74 15.66
N LYS A 2 9.69 1.73 16.30
CA LYS A 2 9.50 1.78 17.77
C LYS A 2 10.68 1.15 18.51
N LYS A 3 11.10 1.88 19.54
CA LYS A 3 12.29 1.69 20.39
C LYS A 3 12.22 0.35 21.13
N LYS A 4 13.25 -0.48 20.97
CA LYS A 4 13.66 -1.45 21.98
C LYS A 4 15.00 -0.96 22.52
N HIS A 5 15.10 -0.81 23.83
CA HIS A 5 16.36 -0.48 24.48
C HIS A 5 17.29 -1.68 24.29
N CYS A 6 18.37 -1.50 23.52
CA CYS A 6 19.35 -2.54 23.26
C CYS A 6 20.72 -2.02 23.69
N THR A 7 21.17 -2.46 24.86
CA THR A 7 22.56 -2.32 25.31
C THR A 7 23.33 -3.52 24.78
N PHE A 8 23.90 -3.41 23.58
CA PHE A 8 24.87 -4.39 23.11
C PHE A 8 25.92 -3.70 22.22
N LEU A 9 27.12 -3.55 22.77
CA LEU A 9 28.32 -3.17 22.00
C LEU A 9 28.82 -4.43 21.25
N PRO A 10 29.28 -4.33 20.00
CA PRO A 10 29.75 -5.49 19.26
C PRO A 10 31.05 -6.02 19.88
N THR A 11 31.05 -7.29 20.26
CA THR A 11 32.26 -8.00 20.70
C THR A 11 33.21 -8.18 19.52
N ALA A 12 34.42 -7.64 19.62
CA ALA A 12 35.48 -7.79 18.63
C ALA A 12 36.03 -9.22 18.62
N SER A 13 36.16 -9.83 17.43
CA SER A 13 37.13 -10.91 17.19
C SER A 13 37.34 -11.23 15.69
N MET A 14 38.62 -11.14 15.30
CA MET A 14 39.36 -11.95 14.32
C MET A 14 39.17 -11.71 12.80
N GLY A 15 40.10 -10.93 12.23
CA GLY A 15 40.84 -11.32 11.01
C GLY A 15 40.13 -11.21 9.65
N SER A 16 39.39 -10.14 9.36
CA SER A 16 38.80 -9.92 8.02
C SER A 16 39.12 -8.54 7.43
N ARG A 17 38.97 -8.43 6.10
CA ARG A 17 39.13 -7.22 5.28
C ARG A 17 38.45 -6.03 6.00
N PRO A 18 39.12 -4.86 6.11
CA PRO A 18 38.62 -3.75 6.92
C PRO A 18 37.17 -3.44 6.56
N ALA A 19 36.31 -3.41 7.58
CA ALA A 19 34.89 -3.14 7.40
C ALA A 19 34.72 -1.75 6.75
N GLN A 20 33.93 -1.69 5.68
CA GLN A 20 33.61 -0.43 4.98
C GLN A 20 32.92 0.60 5.90
N ILE A 21 32.38 0.14 7.03
CA ILE A 21 31.80 0.95 8.09
C ILE A 21 32.61 0.68 9.36
N ASP A 22 33.35 1.69 9.81
CA ASP A 22 34.10 1.66 11.06
C ASP A 22 33.14 1.73 12.28
N GLU A 23 33.63 1.38 13.47
CA GLU A 23 32.87 1.36 14.73
C GLU A 23 32.27 2.74 15.05
N ARG A 24 33.03 3.82 14.79
CA ARG A 24 32.55 5.20 14.96
C ARG A 24 31.39 5.53 14.04
N LEU A 25 31.46 5.12 12.78
CA LEU A 25 30.41 5.34 11.80
C LEU A 25 29.19 4.48 12.12
N THR A 26 29.41 3.26 12.63
CA THR A 26 28.37 2.37 13.12
C THR A 26 27.56 3.02 14.24
N HIS A 27 28.23 3.52 15.29
CA HIS A 27 27.57 4.21 16.40
C HIS A 27 26.79 5.42 15.91
N ARG A 28 27.40 6.23 15.05
CA ARG A 28 26.74 7.41 14.48
C ARG A 28 25.46 7.06 13.71
N ILE A 29 25.51 6.05 12.85
CA ILE A 29 24.33 5.58 12.09
C ILE A 29 23.24 5.12 13.06
N ILE A 30 23.59 4.27 14.04
CA ILE A 30 22.63 3.76 15.02
C ILE A 30 21.96 4.91 15.78
N TYR A 31 22.74 5.86 16.31
CA TYR A 31 22.20 7.00 17.04
C TYR A 31 21.36 7.92 16.17
N ALA A 32 21.74 8.17 14.91
CA ALA A 32 20.93 8.95 13.97
C ALA A 32 19.57 8.29 13.68
N PHE A 33 19.50 6.95 13.63
CA PHE A 33 18.22 6.23 13.54
C PHE A 33 17.45 6.22 14.86
N LEU A 34 18.11 6.21 16.03
CA LEU A 34 17.46 6.30 17.34
C LEU A 34 16.90 7.70 17.63
N ASN A 35 17.58 8.74 17.14
CA ASN A 35 17.20 10.15 17.27
C ASN A 35 16.27 10.63 16.15
N GLU A 36 15.83 9.73 15.27
CA GLU A 36 14.91 10.01 14.16
C GLU A 36 15.45 11.01 13.12
N GLU A 37 16.76 11.23 13.08
CA GLU A 37 17.44 12.02 12.04
C GLU A 37 17.46 11.27 10.70
N PHE A 38 17.55 9.93 10.75
CA PHE A 38 17.43 9.06 9.59
C PHE A 38 16.13 8.25 9.62
N ILE A 39 15.35 8.36 8.55
CA ILE A 39 14.09 7.61 8.39
C ILE A 39 14.31 6.38 7.49
N THR A 40 15.11 6.51 6.43
CA THR A 40 15.31 5.44 5.44
C THR A 40 16.78 5.19 5.15
N THR A 41 17.11 3.93 4.81
CA THR A 41 18.49 3.53 4.48
C THR A 41 19.04 4.22 3.22
N THR A 42 18.15 4.59 2.28
CA THR A 42 18.53 5.28 1.03
C THR A 42 18.80 6.76 1.28
N GLN A 43 18.03 7.40 2.17
CA GLN A 43 18.28 8.78 2.59
C GLN A 43 19.60 8.88 3.36
N SER A 44 19.83 7.97 4.32
CA SER A 44 21.09 7.93 5.06
C SER A 44 22.29 7.69 4.15
N GLU A 45 22.16 6.85 3.12
CA GLU A 45 23.23 6.68 2.11
C GLU A 45 23.58 8.01 1.43
N ARG A 46 22.58 8.74 0.93
CA ARG A 46 22.82 10.02 0.22
C ARG A 46 23.51 11.04 1.12
N GLN A 47 23.06 11.15 2.36
CA GLN A 47 23.61 12.11 3.32
C GLN A 47 25.03 11.76 3.73
N LEU A 48 25.29 10.49 4.04
CA LEU A 48 26.65 10.02 4.39
C LEU A 48 27.61 10.11 3.20
N CYS A 49 27.14 9.83 1.97
CA CYS A 49 27.94 10.05 0.76
C CYS A 49 28.26 11.53 0.56
N GLY A 50 27.31 12.43 0.83
CA GLY A 50 27.51 13.89 0.75
C GLY A 50 28.55 14.42 1.75
N GLU A 51 28.73 13.73 2.87
CA GLU A 51 29.74 14.04 3.89
C GLU A 51 31.10 13.35 3.64
N GLY A 52 31.24 12.59 2.54
CA GLY A 52 32.49 11.94 2.14
C GLY A 52 32.65 10.48 2.60
N PHE A 53 31.62 9.88 3.21
CA PHE A 53 31.67 8.45 3.56
C PHE A 53 31.24 7.58 2.38
N ALA A 54 32.07 6.60 2.01
CA ALA A 54 31.74 5.61 0.98
C ALA A 54 30.83 4.49 1.55
N VAL A 55 29.55 4.78 1.79
CA VAL A 55 28.57 3.81 2.35
C VAL A 55 27.43 3.56 1.36
N LYS A 56 26.93 2.32 1.31
CA LYS A 56 25.76 1.93 0.48
C LYS A 56 24.56 1.53 1.35
N ALA A 57 23.33 1.80 0.90
CA ALA A 57 22.12 1.47 1.64
C ALA A 57 21.99 -0.02 2.05
N PRO A 58 22.44 -1.02 1.25
CA PRO A 58 22.47 -2.40 1.68
C PRO A 58 23.38 -2.64 2.89
N ALA A 59 24.54 -1.97 2.97
CA ALA A 59 25.44 -2.10 4.11
C ALA A 59 24.82 -1.51 5.39
N ILE A 60 24.16 -0.35 5.27
CA ILE A 60 23.39 0.27 6.38
C ILE A 60 22.27 -0.66 6.84
N ARG A 61 21.56 -1.30 5.91
CA ARG A 61 20.49 -2.25 6.24
C ARG A 61 21.01 -3.47 6.98
N THR A 62 22.13 -4.05 6.54
CA THR A 62 22.78 -5.19 7.22
C THR A 62 23.23 -4.78 8.62
N LEU A 63 23.82 -3.59 8.77
CA LEU A 63 24.22 -3.05 10.07
C LEU A 63 23.02 -2.91 11.01
N LEU A 64 21.95 -2.25 10.56
CA LEU A 64 20.74 -2.05 11.37
C LEU A 64 20.15 -3.39 11.84
N LYS A 65 20.11 -4.40 10.96
CA LYS A 65 19.66 -5.75 11.34
C LYS A 65 20.57 -6.38 12.40
N ALA A 66 21.89 -6.27 12.25
CA ALA A 66 22.86 -6.78 13.23
C ALA A 66 22.72 -6.07 14.59
N SER A 67 22.39 -4.77 14.59
CA SER A 67 22.13 -3.96 15.78
C SER A 67 20.72 -4.12 16.36
N GLY A 68 19.90 -5.05 15.85
CA GLY A 68 18.58 -5.34 16.39
C GLY A 68 17.43 -4.45 15.90
N PHE A 69 17.65 -3.58 14.91
CA PHE A 69 16.56 -2.86 14.26
C PHE A 69 15.75 -3.81 13.36
N THR A 70 14.47 -3.96 13.68
CA THR A 70 13.52 -4.72 12.87
C THR A 70 12.55 -3.80 12.17
N CYS A 71 12.41 -3.93 10.85
CA CYS A 71 11.31 -3.30 10.11
C CYS A 71 9.99 -3.96 10.55
N THR A 72 9.30 -3.32 11.47
CA THR A 72 7.94 -3.71 11.85
C THR A 72 7.00 -3.00 10.88
N LEU A 73 6.19 -3.78 10.17
CA LEU A 73 5.03 -3.22 9.47
C LEU A 73 4.17 -2.54 10.54
N GLU A 74 3.76 -1.29 10.30
CA GLU A 74 2.85 -0.59 11.20
C GLU A 74 1.63 -1.49 11.46
N PRO A 75 1.20 -1.60 12.73
CA PRO A 75 0.04 -2.41 13.04
C PRO A 75 -1.16 -1.90 12.24
N PRO A 76 -2.00 -2.81 11.72
CA PRO A 76 -3.18 -2.43 10.99
C PRO A 76 -4.09 -1.57 11.89
N PRO A 77 -4.90 -0.66 11.31
CA PRO A 77 -5.90 0.09 12.08
C PRO A 77 -6.78 -0.89 12.87
N LYS A 78 -6.97 -0.65 14.18
CA LYS A 78 -7.78 -1.50 15.06
C LYS A 78 -9.19 -1.78 14.48
N GLN A 79 -9.73 -0.79 13.78
CA GLN A 79 -11.02 -0.81 13.09
C GLN A 79 -11.15 -1.98 12.10
N ARG A 80 -10.06 -2.39 11.44
CA ARG A 80 -10.12 -3.48 10.44
C ARG A 80 -10.39 -4.84 11.07
N LEU A 81 -9.81 -5.08 12.25
CA LEU A 81 -10.03 -6.33 12.98
C LEU A 81 -11.41 -6.34 13.63
N GLU A 82 -11.88 -5.20 14.12
CA GLU A 82 -13.21 -5.03 14.68
C GLU A 82 -14.30 -5.24 13.62
N PHE A 83 -14.14 -4.64 12.44
CA PHE A 83 -15.00 -4.88 11.29
C PHE A 83 -15.10 -6.38 10.96
N ALA A 84 -13.95 -7.07 10.83
CA ALA A 84 -13.96 -8.48 10.49
C ALA A 84 -14.65 -9.35 11.54
N ARG A 85 -14.58 -8.99 12.84
CA ARG A 85 -15.27 -9.70 13.92
C ARG A 85 -16.79 -9.48 13.88
N ASN A 86 -17.23 -8.25 13.59
CA ASN A 86 -18.65 -7.92 13.56
C ASN A 86 -19.37 -8.61 12.40
N TYR A 87 -18.70 -8.78 11.26
CA TYR A 87 -19.29 -9.33 10.04
C TYR A 87 -18.82 -10.76 9.71
N ILE A 88 -18.21 -11.49 10.65
CA ILE A 88 -17.75 -12.87 10.41
C ILE A 88 -18.91 -13.85 10.20
N ASN A 89 -20.03 -13.60 10.87
CA ASN A 89 -21.22 -14.44 10.82
C ASN A 89 -22.17 -14.07 9.67
N PHE A 90 -21.85 -13.04 8.87
CA PHE A 90 -22.65 -12.68 7.70
C PHE A 90 -22.58 -13.82 6.68
N THR A 91 -23.76 -14.27 6.26
CA THR A 91 -23.93 -15.25 5.20
C THR A 91 -23.72 -14.60 3.83
N VAL A 92 -23.54 -15.41 2.79
CA VAL A 92 -23.46 -14.89 1.41
C VAL A 92 -24.71 -14.08 1.07
N ASP A 93 -25.89 -14.50 1.54
CA ASP A 93 -27.14 -13.78 1.28
C ASP A 93 -27.20 -12.43 2.00
N ASP A 94 -26.62 -12.31 3.19
CA ASP A 94 -26.47 -11.00 3.86
C ASP A 94 -25.54 -10.07 3.06
N TRP A 95 -24.44 -10.61 2.52
CA TRP A 95 -23.52 -9.86 1.66
C TRP A 95 -24.16 -9.49 0.31
N LYS A 96 -25.17 -10.23 -0.15
CA LYS A 96 -25.88 -9.89 -1.39
C LYS A 96 -26.67 -8.60 -1.29
N CYS A 97 -27.04 -8.19 -0.08
CA CYS A 97 -27.72 -6.93 0.19
C CYS A 97 -26.77 -5.73 0.32
N VAL A 98 -25.45 -5.95 0.20
CA VAL A 98 -24.44 -4.90 0.31
C VAL A 98 -24.06 -4.38 -1.07
N VAL A 99 -24.17 -3.07 -1.26
CA VAL A 99 -23.65 -2.38 -2.45
C VAL A 99 -22.23 -1.93 -2.17
N PHE A 100 -21.30 -2.35 -3.03
CA PHE A 100 -19.90 -1.95 -2.94
C PHE A 100 -19.64 -0.84 -3.96
N SER A 101 -18.98 0.22 -3.52
CA SER A 101 -18.53 1.32 -4.38
C SER A 101 -17.07 1.64 -4.09
N ASP A 102 -16.30 1.91 -5.14
CA ASP A 102 -14.91 2.35 -5.00
C ASP A 102 -14.57 3.39 -6.07
N GLU A 103 -13.54 4.17 -5.81
CA GLU A 103 -12.99 5.16 -6.73
C GLU A 103 -11.68 4.65 -7.29
N CYS A 104 -11.59 4.52 -8.62
CA CYS A 104 -10.36 4.10 -9.28
C CYS A 104 -9.81 5.21 -10.18
N LYS A 105 -8.48 5.36 -10.15
CA LYS A 105 -7.73 6.24 -11.04
C LYS A 105 -7.22 5.43 -12.23
N GLY A 106 -7.94 5.46 -13.34
CA GLY A 106 -7.53 4.81 -14.60
C GLY A 106 -6.28 5.49 -15.16
N LYS A 107 -5.18 4.74 -15.28
CA LYS A 107 -3.94 5.22 -15.91
C LYS A 107 -4.01 5.01 -17.42
N THR A 108 -3.72 6.05 -18.20
CA THR A 108 -3.50 5.91 -19.64
C THR A 108 -2.10 5.32 -19.88
N PHE A 109 -2.00 4.10 -20.39
CA PHE A 109 -0.76 3.54 -20.94
C PHE A 109 -0.76 3.67 -22.49
N PRO A 110 0.32 4.11 -23.16
CA PRO A 110 1.20 5.25 -22.89
C PRO A 110 0.80 6.44 -23.81
N VAL A 111 0.08 7.44 -23.30
CA VAL A 111 0.01 8.75 -23.98
C VAL A 111 0.97 9.67 -23.24
N ARG A 112 1.89 10.30 -23.99
CA ARG A 112 2.99 11.17 -23.51
C ARG A 112 2.56 12.37 -22.62
N ALA A 113 1.29 12.48 -22.25
CA ALA A 113 0.68 13.65 -21.61
C ALA A 113 0.09 13.41 -20.21
N GLY A 114 0.32 12.26 -19.55
CA GLY A 114 0.03 12.12 -18.11
C GLY A 114 -1.45 12.30 -17.70
N GLY A 115 -2.39 11.97 -18.58
CA GLY A 115 -3.83 12.04 -18.30
C GLY A 115 -4.29 10.90 -17.36
N HIS A 116 -5.28 11.19 -16.53
CA HIS A 116 -5.98 10.18 -15.74
C HIS A 116 -7.48 10.46 -15.73
N VAL A 117 -8.27 9.39 -15.65
CA VAL A 117 -9.72 9.47 -15.46
C VAL A 117 -10.04 8.93 -14.09
N MET A 118 -10.82 9.71 -13.34
CA MET A 118 -11.45 9.24 -12.12
C MET A 118 -12.81 8.66 -12.49
N VAL A 119 -13.10 7.46 -12.00
CA VAL A 119 -14.35 6.77 -12.24
C VAL A 119 -14.93 6.31 -10.91
N TRP A 120 -16.24 6.43 -10.77
CA TRP A 120 -17.04 5.84 -9.71
C TRP A 120 -17.88 4.73 -10.31
N GLY A 121 -17.83 3.56 -9.69
CA GLY A 121 -18.69 2.44 -10.05
C GLY A 121 -19.19 1.75 -8.79
N CYS A 122 -20.39 1.22 -8.87
CA CYS A 122 -20.91 0.33 -7.84
C CYS A 122 -21.17 -1.06 -8.44
N PHE A 123 -21.11 -2.11 -7.62
CA PHE A 123 -21.51 -3.44 -8.05
C PHE A 123 -22.27 -4.17 -6.96
N SER A 124 -23.09 -5.12 -7.41
CA SER A 124 -23.92 -5.99 -6.61
C SER A 124 -23.80 -7.42 -7.13
N PRO A 125 -24.36 -8.41 -6.42
CA PRO A 125 -24.41 -9.79 -6.91
C PRO A 125 -25.25 -9.98 -8.18
N ARG A 126 -26.12 -9.01 -8.50
CA ARG A 126 -26.99 -9.03 -9.70
C ARG A 126 -26.32 -8.38 -10.91
N GLY A 127 -25.07 -7.94 -10.76
CA GLY A 127 -24.32 -7.24 -11.79
C GLY A 127 -23.75 -5.92 -11.30
N HIS A 128 -23.04 -5.26 -12.20
CA HIS A 128 -22.49 -3.92 -12.01
C HIS A 128 -23.59 -2.85 -12.14
N GLY A 129 -23.44 -1.75 -11.42
CA GLY A 129 -24.28 -0.56 -11.54
C GLY A 129 -23.69 0.46 -12.51
N GLU A 130 -24.30 1.64 -12.60
CA GLU A 130 -23.86 2.67 -13.55
C GLU A 130 -22.43 3.16 -13.27
N LEU A 131 -21.59 3.18 -14.31
CA LEU A 131 -20.25 3.75 -14.26
C LEU A 131 -20.31 5.26 -14.52
N VAL A 132 -19.92 6.05 -13.53
CA VAL A 132 -19.97 7.51 -13.56
C VAL A 132 -18.55 8.08 -13.64
N LYS A 133 -18.32 8.98 -14.59
CA LYS A 133 -17.05 9.71 -14.70
C LYS A 133 -17.01 10.82 -13.65
N VAL A 134 -15.90 10.92 -12.92
CA VAL A 134 -15.68 11.98 -11.92
C VAL A 134 -14.67 12.99 -12.48
N ASN A 135 -15.00 14.28 -12.40
CA ASN A 135 -14.27 15.34 -13.09
C ASN A 135 -13.01 15.83 -12.37
N GLU A 136 -12.87 15.57 -11.06
CA GLU A 136 -11.76 16.08 -10.24
C GLU A 136 -11.27 15.05 -9.20
N THR A 137 -10.15 15.33 -8.53
CA THR A 137 -9.75 14.60 -7.32
C THR A 137 -10.78 14.90 -6.24
N MET A 138 -11.51 13.87 -5.79
CA MET A 138 -12.57 13.96 -4.81
C MET A 138 -12.07 14.66 -3.53
N THR A 139 -12.39 15.94 -3.41
CA THR A 139 -12.40 16.67 -2.14
C THR A 139 -13.85 17.07 -1.91
N SER A 140 -14.38 16.72 -0.74
CA SER A 140 -15.78 16.90 -0.33
C SER A 140 -16.34 18.30 -0.68
N PRO A 141 -17.67 18.50 -0.84
CA PRO A 141 -18.66 17.74 -1.59
C PRO A 141 -18.96 18.49 -2.91
N LYS A 142 -18.78 17.84 -4.08
CA LYS A 142 -19.16 18.44 -5.37
C LYS A 142 -19.96 17.49 -6.24
N HIS A 143 -20.90 18.13 -6.94
CA HIS A 143 -21.90 17.60 -7.85
C HIS A 143 -21.26 16.88 -9.05
N VAL A 144 -21.99 15.90 -9.57
CA VAL A 144 -21.69 15.22 -10.85
C VAL A 144 -21.98 16.20 -11.98
N ASP A 145 -20.98 16.96 -12.42
CA ASP A 145 -21.08 17.67 -13.70
C ASP A 145 -20.76 16.69 -14.84
N VAL A 146 -21.67 16.55 -15.80
CA VAL A 146 -21.44 15.70 -16.97
C VAL A 146 -20.75 16.56 -18.05
N LEU A 147 -19.43 16.48 -18.15
CA LEU A 147 -18.69 17.11 -19.26
C LEU A 147 -18.44 16.10 -20.38
N GLU A 148 -18.66 16.53 -21.62
CA GLU A 148 -18.35 15.72 -22.81
C GLU A 148 -16.82 15.48 -22.93
N PRO A 149 -16.36 14.23 -23.02
CA PRO A 149 -14.94 13.92 -23.10
C PRO A 149 -14.32 14.39 -24.43
N THR A 150 -13.08 14.93 -24.38
CA THR A 150 -12.26 15.23 -25.57
C THR A 150 -12.00 13.97 -26.41
N SER A 151 -11.71 14.08 -27.71
CA SER A 151 -11.68 12.92 -28.64
C SER A 151 -10.83 11.72 -28.17
N SER A 152 -9.66 11.97 -27.56
CA SER A 152 -8.81 10.89 -26.98
C SER A 152 -9.38 10.33 -25.66
N MET A 153 -10.03 11.17 -24.86
CA MET A 153 -10.68 10.77 -23.61
C MET A 153 -12.00 10.03 -23.84
N LYS A 154 -12.68 10.33 -24.96
CA LYS A 154 -13.93 9.72 -25.37
C LYS A 154 -13.71 8.28 -25.80
N GLU A 155 -12.63 8.01 -26.51
CA GLU A 155 -12.23 6.65 -26.86
C GLU A 155 -11.89 5.83 -25.60
N LEU A 156 -11.10 6.39 -24.68
CA LEU A 156 -10.76 5.75 -23.41
C LEU A 156 -12.01 5.45 -22.58
N TRP A 157 -12.88 6.44 -22.43
CA TRP A 157 -14.14 6.30 -21.69
C TRP A 157 -15.06 5.25 -22.32
N THR A 158 -15.14 5.22 -23.66
CA THR A 158 -15.88 4.18 -24.39
C THR A 158 -15.32 2.79 -24.11
N ARG A 159 -14.00 2.61 -24.10
CA ARG A 159 -13.37 1.32 -23.77
C ARG A 159 -13.65 0.90 -22.33
N PHE A 160 -13.50 1.82 -21.37
CA PHE A 160 -13.82 1.56 -19.97
C PHE A 160 -15.29 1.16 -19.79
N ARG A 161 -16.22 1.86 -20.44
CA ARG A 161 -17.65 1.54 -20.37
C ARG A 161 -17.95 0.18 -21.01
N ASN A 162 -17.38 -0.12 -22.18
CA ASN A 162 -17.59 -1.42 -22.83
C ASN A 162 -17.04 -2.58 -21.98
N GLU A 163 -15.88 -2.40 -21.36
CA GLU A 163 -15.32 -3.40 -20.44
C GLU A 163 -16.19 -3.54 -19.18
N TRP A 164 -16.69 -2.42 -18.63
CA TRP A 164 -17.59 -2.41 -17.49
C TRP A 164 -18.90 -3.14 -17.79
N ASP A 165 -19.52 -2.83 -18.92
CA ASP A 165 -20.74 -3.48 -19.41
C ASP A 165 -20.53 -4.97 -19.68
N SER A 166 -19.32 -5.36 -20.06
CA SER A 166 -18.94 -6.76 -20.30
C SER A 166 -18.62 -7.55 -19.03
N ILE A 167 -18.65 -6.96 -17.82
CA ILE A 167 -18.37 -7.70 -16.58
C ILE A 167 -19.49 -8.72 -16.33
N PRO A 168 -19.19 -10.04 -16.30
CA PRO A 168 -20.20 -11.06 -16.04
C PRO A 168 -20.75 -10.96 -14.62
N GLU A 169 -22.04 -11.25 -14.45
CA GLU A 169 -22.68 -11.33 -13.12
C GLU A 169 -21.95 -12.33 -12.20
N GLU A 170 -21.46 -13.44 -12.76
CA GLU A 170 -20.70 -14.46 -12.04
C GLU A 170 -19.46 -13.86 -11.35
N MET A 171 -18.80 -12.87 -11.96
CA MET A 171 -17.65 -12.20 -11.35
C MET A 171 -18.06 -11.47 -10.08
N GLY A 172 -19.20 -10.77 -10.10
CA GLY A 172 -19.78 -10.12 -8.94
C GLY A 172 -20.14 -11.13 -7.84
N GLN A 173 -20.81 -12.22 -8.21
CA GLN A 173 -21.18 -13.28 -7.27
C GLN A 173 -19.95 -13.95 -6.62
N ASN A 174 -18.90 -14.22 -7.39
CA ASN A 174 -17.64 -14.78 -6.89
C ASN A 174 -16.93 -13.82 -5.92
N LEU A 175 -16.94 -12.50 -6.21
CA LEU A 175 -16.39 -11.49 -5.29
C LEU A 175 -17.16 -11.46 -3.96
N ILE A 176 -18.49 -11.50 -4.02
CA ILE A 176 -19.36 -11.53 -2.83
C ILE A 176 -19.14 -12.82 -2.02
N ALA A 177 -19.09 -13.98 -2.68
CA ALA A 177 -18.80 -15.26 -2.04
C ALA A 177 -17.41 -15.28 -1.37
N SER A 178 -16.43 -14.56 -1.92
CA SER A 178 -15.09 -14.45 -1.34
C SER A 178 -15.05 -13.70 -0.01
N MET A 179 -16.10 -12.93 0.34
CA MET A 179 -16.07 -12.03 1.49
C MET A 179 -15.85 -12.74 2.83
N GLN A 180 -16.48 -13.90 3.03
CA GLN A 180 -16.28 -14.69 4.25
C GLN A 180 -14.81 -15.13 4.39
N SER A 181 -14.19 -15.61 3.30
CA SER A 181 -12.78 -16.00 3.28
C SER A 181 -11.87 -14.80 3.59
N ARG A 182 -12.18 -13.62 3.04
CA ARG A 182 -11.45 -12.37 3.32
C ARG A 182 -11.56 -11.95 4.79
N MET A 183 -12.73 -12.07 5.41
CA MET A 183 -12.93 -11.78 6.84
C MET A 183 -12.16 -12.78 7.71
N HIS A 184 -12.24 -14.07 7.42
CA HIS A 184 -11.51 -15.11 8.16
C HIS A 184 -10.00 -14.89 8.09
N LYS A 185 -9.47 -14.61 6.89
CA LYS A 185 -8.08 -14.24 6.64
C LYS A 185 -7.67 -13.00 7.45
N CYS A 186 -8.51 -11.97 7.51
CA CYS A 186 -8.28 -10.77 8.30
C CYS A 186 -8.14 -11.10 9.81
N ILE A 187 -9.01 -11.95 10.35
CA ILE A 187 -8.98 -12.36 11.77
C ILE A 187 -7.73 -13.19 12.07
N LEU A 188 -7.43 -14.19 11.24
CA LEU A 188 -6.23 -15.04 11.39
C LEU A 188 -4.95 -14.20 11.42
N LYS A 189 -4.89 -13.16 10.61
CA LYS A 189 -3.77 -12.24 10.53
C LYS A 189 -3.91 -11.04 11.46
N LYS A 190 -4.83 -11.03 12.43
CA LYS A 190 -5.03 -9.92 13.39
C LYS A 190 -5.11 -8.53 12.71
N GLY A 191 -5.68 -8.47 11.50
CA GLY A 191 -5.86 -7.25 10.70
C GLY A 191 -4.74 -6.92 9.71
N TYR A 192 -3.60 -7.62 9.72
CA TYR A 192 -2.46 -7.29 8.84
C TYR A 192 -2.82 -7.53 7.36
N LEU A 193 -2.28 -6.68 6.46
CA LEU A 193 -2.45 -6.83 5.01
C LEU A 193 -1.85 -8.15 4.54
N ILE A 194 -2.59 -8.83 3.66
CA ILE A 194 -2.13 -10.04 2.97
C ILE A 194 -1.76 -9.57 1.57
N ALA A 195 -0.48 -9.66 1.22
CA ALA A 195 -0.10 -9.67 -0.18
C ALA A 195 -0.57 -11.04 -0.72
N GLU A 196 -1.58 -11.04 -1.60
CA GLU A 196 -1.87 -12.22 -2.40
C GLU A 196 -0.65 -12.45 -3.31
N LYS A 197 -0.10 -13.67 -3.25
CA LYS A 197 1.06 -14.09 -4.05
C LYS A 197 0.62 -14.43 -5.47
#